data_AF-A0A231HBD8-F1
#
_entry.id   AF-A0A231HBD8-F1
#
_cell.length_a   1.000
_cell.length_b   1.000
_cell.length_c   1.000
_cell.angle_alpha   90.00
_cell.angle_beta   90.00
_cell.angle_gamma   90.00
#
_symmetry.space_group_name_H-M   'P 1'
#
loop_
_entity.id
_entity.type
_entity.pdbx_description
1 polymer ?
#
loop_
_entity_poly.entity_id
_entity_poly.type
_entity_poly.pdbx_seq_one_letter_code
_entity_poly.pdbx_strand_id
1 'polypeptide(L)'
;MKITPESLREAAIGLGKLGEAVSDTNIFPLLNAERGVTALQGSPIAAALSGADAASSQAKRTLSSRHAALADLLYSTAATFQGQDEDLANQLKDFGDLNAKGN
;
A
#
# COMPACT_ATOMS: atom_id res chain seq x y z
N MET A 1 -9.39 -21.72 2.03
CA MET A 1 -9.69 -20.97 0.78
C MET A 1 -8.74 -21.51 -0.29
N LYS A 2 -9.23 -21.85 -1.48
CA LYS A 2 -8.40 -22.44 -2.54
C LYS A 2 -7.84 -21.31 -3.42
N ILE A 3 -6.54 -21.33 -3.72
CA ILE A 3 -5.94 -20.38 -4.65
C ILE A 3 -6.30 -20.81 -6.08
N THR A 4 -7.05 -19.96 -6.76
CA THR A 4 -7.45 -20.09 -8.18
C THR A 4 -7.16 -18.79 -8.94
N PRO A 5 -7.08 -18.82 -10.28
CA PRO A 5 -6.90 -17.60 -11.07
C PRO A 5 -7.95 -16.53 -10.75
N GLU A 6 -9.20 -16.94 -10.57
CA GLU A 6 -10.31 -16.04 -10.23
C GLU A 6 -10.09 -15.39 -8.86
N SER A 7 -9.73 -16.16 -7.83
CA SER A 7 -9.45 -15.62 -6.50
C SER A 7 -8.26 -14.63 -6.49
N LEU A 8 -7.26 -14.88 -7.34
CA LEU A 8 -6.11 -13.99 -7.50
C LEU A 8 -6.50 -12.69 -8.24
N ARG A 9 -7.34 -12.77 -9.26
CA ARG A 9 -7.88 -11.58 -9.95
C ARG A 9 -8.75 -10.74 -9.02
N GLU A 10 -9.61 -11.36 -8.23
CA GLU A 10 -10.44 -10.67 -7.24
C GLU A 10 -9.58 -9.96 -6.20
N ALA A 11 -8.54 -10.63 -5.68
CA ALA A 11 -7.59 -10.04 -4.76
C ALA A 11 -6.80 -8.87 -5.40
N ALA A 12 -6.38 -9.01 -6.67
CA ALA A 12 -5.72 -7.95 -7.43
C ALA A 12 -6.60 -6.70 -7.53
N ILE A 13 -7.87 -6.87 -7.90
CA ILE A 13 -8.85 -5.78 -7.98
C ILE A 13 -9.04 -5.13 -6.62
N GLY A 14 -9.16 -5.93 -5.55
CA GLY A 14 -9.29 -5.43 -4.18
C GLY A 14 -8.11 -4.56 -3.76
N LEU A 15 -6.88 -5.04 -3.99
CA LEU A 15 -5.66 -4.28 -3.68
C LEU A 15 -5.53 -3.02 -4.53
N GLY A 16 -5.85 -3.08 -5.82
CA GLY A 16 -5.86 -1.91 -6.70
C GLY A 16 -6.77 -0.80 -6.17
N LYS A 17 -8.00 -1.15 -5.79
CA LYS A 17 -8.96 -0.20 -5.17
C LYS A 17 -8.44 0.39 -3.86
N LEU A 18 -7.75 -0.39 -3.02
CA LEU A 18 -7.12 0.15 -1.81
C LEU A 18 -6.00 1.14 -2.14
N GLY A 19 -5.19 0.85 -3.17
CA GLY A 19 -4.15 1.76 -3.65
C GLY A 19 -4.70 3.09 -4.18
N GLU A 20 -5.84 3.05 -4.88
CA GLU A 20 -6.58 4.23 -5.32
C GLU A 20 -7.15 5.00 -4.13
N ALA A 21 -7.82 4.30 -3.19
CA ALA A 21 -8.45 4.91 -2.03
C ALA A 21 -7.46 5.69 -1.18
N VAL A 22 -6.25 5.18 -0.95
CA VAL A 22 -5.19 5.87 -0.19
C VAL A 22 -4.81 7.24 -0.77
N SER A 23 -5.01 7.43 -2.08
CA SER A 23 -4.76 8.71 -2.76
C SER A 23 -5.98 9.63 -2.79
N ASP A 24 -7.18 9.11 -2.50
CA ASP A 24 -8.40 9.90 -2.42
C ASP A 24 -8.46 10.69 -1.12
N THR A 25 -8.40 12.02 -1.22
CA THR A 25 -8.45 12.93 -0.08
C THR A 25 -9.81 13.00 0.61
N ASN A 26 -10.87 12.49 -0.02
CA ASN A 26 -12.19 12.37 0.61
C ASN A 26 -12.25 11.16 1.55
N ILE A 27 -11.45 10.12 1.28
CA ILE A 27 -11.37 8.91 2.10
C ILE A 27 -10.24 9.03 3.13
N PHE A 28 -9.05 9.43 2.68
CA PHE A 28 -7.88 9.69 3.52
C PHE A 28 -7.49 11.17 3.41
N PRO A 29 -8.07 12.04 4.25
CA PRO A 29 -7.82 13.48 4.20
C PRO A 29 -6.35 13.84 4.44
N LEU A 30 -5.97 15.05 4.02
CA LEU A 30 -4.67 15.63 4.33
C LEU A 30 -4.64 16.03 5.81
N LEU A 31 -3.46 15.89 6.44
CA LEU A 31 -3.27 16.30 7.84
C LEU A 31 -3.43 17.82 7.99
N ASN A 32 -2.98 18.60 7.00
CA ASN A 32 -3.00 20.06 7.01
C ASN A 32 -2.28 20.62 8.26
N ALA A 33 -1.17 20.01 8.64
CA ALA A 33 -0.37 20.37 9.80
C ALA A 33 0.17 21.80 9.71
N GLU A 34 0.37 22.34 8.50
CA GLU A 34 0.77 23.72 8.25
C GLU A 34 -0.09 24.76 9.00
N ARG A 35 -1.40 24.52 9.13
CA ARG A 35 -2.29 25.41 9.90
C ARG A 35 -1.90 25.48 11.38
N GLY A 36 -1.56 24.33 11.96
CA GLY A 36 -1.08 24.23 13.34
C GLY A 36 0.31 24.82 13.52
N VAL A 37 1.21 24.60 12.55
CA VAL A 37 2.56 25.18 12.55
C VAL A 37 2.48 26.71 12.54
N THR A 38 1.61 27.28 11.69
CA THR A 38 1.42 28.73 11.58
C THR A 38 0.80 29.32 12.85
N ALA A 39 -0.23 28.69 13.40
CA ALA A 39 -0.92 29.19 14.59
C ALA A 39 -0.05 29.13 15.86
N LEU A 40 0.90 28.19 15.93
CA LEU A 40 1.73 27.93 17.11
C LEU A 40 3.21 28.24 16.85
N GLN A 41 3.50 29.21 15.99
CA GLN A 41 4.86 29.52 15.54
C GLN A 41 5.81 29.76 16.73
N GLY A 42 6.99 29.14 16.67
CA GLY A 42 8.01 29.21 17.73
C GLY A 42 7.78 28.24 18.90
N SER A 43 6.66 27.51 18.94
CA SER A 43 6.43 26.47 19.95
C SER A 43 7.10 25.14 19.60
N PRO A 44 7.38 24.28 20.60
CA PRO A 44 7.79 22.90 20.38
C PRO A 44 6.78 22.08 19.56
N ILE A 45 5.48 22.42 19.63
CA ILE A 45 4.41 21.74 18.88
C ILE A 45 4.54 22.05 17.39
N ALA A 46 4.77 23.31 17.02
CA ALA A 46 5.02 23.70 15.62
C ALA A 46 6.29 23.03 15.08
N ALA A 47 7.34 22.90 15.89
CA ALA A 47 8.55 22.16 15.51
C ALA A 47 8.25 20.67 15.25
N ALA A 48 7.46 20.02 16.11
CA ALA A 48 7.10 18.60 15.97
C ALA A 48 6.17 18.33 14.77
N LEU A 49 5.28 19.28 14.45
CA LEU A 49 4.37 19.19 13.30
C LEU A 49 5.05 19.57 11.97
N SER A 50 6.20 20.23 12.04
CA SER A 50 6.96 20.62 10.85
C SER A 50 7.34 19.40 10.02
N GLY A 51 6.94 19.39 8.74
CA GLY A 51 7.19 18.29 7.81
C GLY A 51 6.20 17.12 7.87
N ALA A 52 5.22 17.13 8.78
CA ALA A 52 4.22 16.07 8.90
C ALA A 52 3.39 15.89 7.61
N ASP A 53 3.03 16.98 6.94
CA ASP A 53 2.28 16.94 5.67
C ASP A 53 3.09 16.28 4.54
N ALA A 54 4.39 16.60 4.46
CA ALA A 54 5.31 16.00 3.48
C ALA A 54 5.52 14.51 3.75
N ALA A 55 5.75 14.14 5.03
CA ALA A 55 5.89 12.76 5.44
C ALA A 55 4.62 11.94 5.16
N SER A 56 3.44 12.50 5.45
CA SER A 56 2.16 11.86 5.15
C SER A 56 1.94 11.67 3.65
N SER A 57 2.26 12.69 2.84
CA SER A 57 2.17 12.60 1.39
C SER A 57 3.09 11.51 0.82
N GLN A 58 4.32 11.41 1.33
CA GLN A 58 5.26 10.37 0.94
C GLN A 58 4.79 8.96 1.35
N ALA A 59 4.20 8.83 2.54
CA ALA A 59 3.62 7.58 3.01
C ALA A 59 2.47 7.13 2.10
N LYS A 60 1.53 8.04 1.76
CA LYS A 60 0.41 7.75 0.85
C LYS A 60 0.88 7.29 -0.53
N ARG A 61 1.88 7.97 -1.12
CA ARG A 61 2.47 7.55 -2.41
C ARG A 61 3.10 6.16 -2.33
N THR A 62 3.86 5.90 -1.28
CA THR A 62 4.49 4.59 -1.05
C THR A 62 3.43 3.50 -0.94
N LEU A 63 2.41 3.71 -0.12
CA LEU A 63 1.32 2.76 0.06
C LEU A 63 0.56 2.51 -1.25
N SER A 64 0.18 3.56 -1.98
CA SER A 64 -0.50 3.44 -3.26
C SER A 64 0.33 2.64 -4.27
N SER A 65 1.62 2.96 -4.40
CA SER A 65 2.55 2.23 -5.29
C SER A 65 2.69 0.76 -4.91
N ARG A 66 2.75 0.44 -3.61
CA ARG A 66 2.85 -0.96 -3.14
C ARG A 66 1.58 -1.75 -3.44
N HIS A 67 0.42 -1.16 -3.24
CA HIS A 67 -0.86 -1.79 -3.58
C HIS A 67 -0.97 -2.05 -5.09
N ALA A 68 -0.58 -1.08 -5.93
CA ALA A 68 -0.56 -1.27 -7.38
C ALA A 68 0.39 -2.40 -7.80
N ALA A 69 1.62 -2.43 -7.26
CA ALA A 69 2.59 -3.48 -7.57
C ALA A 69 2.11 -4.88 -7.16
N LEU A 70 1.45 -5.01 -6.00
CA LEU A 70 0.88 -6.27 -5.56
C LEU A 70 -0.33 -6.68 -6.41
N ALA A 71 -1.18 -5.73 -6.80
CA ALA A 71 -2.30 -5.98 -7.70
C ALA A 71 -1.81 -6.50 -9.05
N ASP A 72 -0.80 -5.85 -9.64
CA ASP A 72 -0.19 -6.26 -10.91
C ASP A 72 0.42 -7.67 -10.81
N LEU A 73 1.13 -7.97 -9.72
CA LEU A 73 1.72 -9.29 -9.48
C LEU A 73 0.64 -10.38 -9.40
N LEU A 74 -0.44 -10.14 -8.66
CA LEU A 74 -1.53 -11.09 -8.54
C LEU A 74 -2.25 -11.29 -9.88
N TYR A 75 -2.44 -10.21 -10.64
CA TYR A 75 -3.06 -10.26 -11.95
C TYR A 75 -2.21 -11.03 -12.97
N SER A 76 -0.90 -10.77 -13.00
CA SER A 76 0.04 -11.50 -13.86
C SER A 76 0.12 -12.98 -13.47
N THR A 77 0.15 -13.26 -12.17
CA THR A 77 0.14 -14.64 -11.63
C THR A 77 -1.13 -15.37 -12.04
N ALA A 78 -2.29 -14.72 -11.99
CA ALA A 78 -3.55 -15.31 -12.45
C ALA A 78 -3.55 -15.58 -13.97
N ALA A 79 -2.87 -14.75 -14.77
CA ALA A 79 -2.78 -14.92 -16.21
C ALA A 79 -1.86 -16.08 -16.61
N THR A 80 -0.82 -16.35 -15.82
CA THR A 80 0.14 -17.45 -16.07
C THR A 80 -0.21 -18.74 -15.34
N PHE A 81 -1.31 -18.77 -14.58
CA PHE A 81 -1.70 -19.92 -13.76
C PHE A 81 -2.10 -21.12 -14.63
N GLN A 82 -1.26 -22.16 -14.69
CA GLN A 82 -1.52 -23.36 -15.51
C GLN A 82 -2.25 -24.48 -14.74
N GLY A 83 -2.94 -24.16 -13.65
CA GLY A 83 -3.79 -25.11 -12.92
C GLY A 83 -3.04 -26.17 -12.11
N GLN A 84 -1.71 -26.27 -12.24
CA GLN A 84 -0.84 -27.22 -11.53
C GLN A 84 0.28 -26.57 -10.70
N ASP A 85 0.41 -25.24 -10.68
CA ASP A 85 1.55 -24.59 -10.04
C ASP A 85 1.35 -24.38 -8.52
N GLU A 86 1.43 -25.46 -7.74
CA GLU A 86 1.76 -25.37 -6.32
C GLU A 86 3.06 -24.57 -6.11
N ASP A 87 3.99 -24.63 -7.06
CA ASP A 87 5.27 -23.90 -7.03
C ASP A 87 5.12 -22.37 -7.08
N LEU A 88 4.22 -21.84 -7.92
CA LEU A 88 4.00 -20.38 -7.96
C LEU A 88 3.25 -19.89 -6.72
N ALA A 89 2.32 -20.70 -6.20
CA ALA A 89 1.66 -20.43 -4.92
C ALA A 89 2.66 -20.44 -3.74
N ASN A 90 3.65 -21.34 -3.76
CA ASN A 90 4.75 -21.37 -2.80
C ASN A 90 5.67 -20.15 -2.93
N GLN A 91 6.01 -19.71 -4.14
CA GLN A 91 6.79 -18.48 -4.35
C GLN A 91 6.05 -17.23 -3.85
N LEU A 92 4.73 -17.16 -4.03
CA LEU A 92 3.91 -16.06 -3.52
C LEU A 92 3.85 -16.04 -1.98
N LYS A 93 3.77 -17.23 -1.36
CA LYS A 93 3.87 -17.41 0.09
C LYS A 93 5.21 -16.91 0.63
N ASP A 94 6.31 -17.24 -0.06
CA ASP A 94 7.65 -16.79 0.34
C ASP A 94 7.85 -15.27 0.14
N PHE A 95 7.18 -14.68 -0.86
CA PHE A 95 7.17 -13.23 -1.06
C PHE A 95 6.38 -12.48 0.02
N GLY A 96 5.31 -13.09 0.56
CA GLY A 96 4.59 -12.57 1.72
C GLY A 96 5.47 -12.45 2.97
N ASP A 97 6.59 -13.17 3.01
CA ASP A 97 7.56 -13.20 4.11
C ASP A 97 8.76 -12.26 3.91
N LEU A 98 8.62 -11.21 3.10
CA LEU A 98 9.65 -10.17 2.93
C LEU A 98 9.90 -9.30 4.18
N ASN A 99 9.14 -9.50 5.26
CA ASN A 99 9.37 -8.87 6.56
C ASN A 99 10.07 -9.79 7.58
N ALA A 100 10.27 -11.10 7.32
CA ALA A 100 10.97 -11.99 8.26
C ALA A 100 12.50 -11.93 8.17
N LYS A 101 13.06 -11.35 7.11
CA LYS A 101 14.50 -11.01 7.04
C LYS A 101 14.75 -9.58 7.51
N GLY A 102 14.31 -9.31 8.73
CA GLY A 102 14.87 -8.27 9.59
C GLY A 102 15.73 -8.93 10.66
N ASN A 103 16.99 -9.24 10.30
CA ASN A 103 18.12 -9.43 11.21
C ASN A 103 19.38 -8.93 10.51
#